data_AF-A0A971HSR8-F1
#
_entry.id   AF-A0A971HSR8-F1
#
_cell.length_a   1.000
_cell.length_b   1.000
_cell.length_c   1.000
_cell.angle_alpha   90.00
_cell.angle_beta   90.00
_cell.angle_gamma   90.00
#
_symmetry.space_group_name_H-M   'P 1'
#
loop_
_entity.id
_entity.type
_entity.pdbx_description
1 polymer ?
#
loop_
_entity_poly.entity_id
_entity_poly.type
_entity_poly.pdbx_seq_one_letter_code
_entity_poly.pdbx_strand_id
1 'polypeptide(L)'
;MNDEPFNIYSYAKEEKIASLSILGDHAKTFKAGTFDLFADDSGEKMWGFTAPIFGTEFSLASVMLKDPVLKANEEQQHSLFYGVTGLIGAISLLMFTLSFAFFKSPQKRVWYSTSLLSISLLIGTCALCIFSHNNLDYAYASEVPITEPAILENYLTELEHKTQNLGFGTPIRIPTGIYINTVEIESAVNIRITGLIWQTFDNESESVIPGVYFPDAVESEIEEMYTDTFNEHKTIGWKFNILMRESFSGLRYPFDVEAVWIRMLPKEFYKNIIFTPDFDNYELINPVFLPGVDPEVVLPGWKLKKTFFSYLAGNYNTNFGIKKYVGTRSYPEFYFNITIQRNFLDPFISVILPLLVVAILVFILLLTCSCNDSDLEKLGFSAGAILSGIAALFFVVIIAQIDLRKNLAAEQIIYMDFYYFIIYTVFLIVSVNSLMICWPEKFDLLCYKNNLLVKSAYWPFITLTLFIASIYYFHP
;
A
#
# COMPACT_ATOMS: atom_id res chain seq x y z
N MET A 1 57.23 2.05 -16.35
CA MET A 1 56.04 2.09 -15.49
C MET A 1 55.05 1.12 -16.11
N ASN A 2 55.12 -0.13 -15.68
CA ASN A 2 54.08 -1.12 -15.93
C ASN A 2 53.06 -0.89 -14.82
N ASP A 3 52.10 0.00 -15.05
CA ASP A 3 50.95 0.07 -14.16
C ASP A 3 50.04 -1.08 -14.56
N GLU A 4 50.14 -2.19 -13.83
CA GLU A 4 49.10 -3.23 -13.86
C GLU A 4 47.75 -2.55 -13.57
N PRO A 5 46.69 -2.88 -14.32
CA PRO A 5 45.38 -2.30 -14.07
C PRO A 5 44.96 -2.59 -12.63
N PHE A 6 44.53 -1.54 -11.92
CA PHE A 6 44.10 -1.61 -10.52
C PHE A 6 43.09 -2.74 -10.33
N ASN A 7 43.53 -3.81 -9.65
CA ASN A 7 42.71 -4.98 -9.39
C ASN A 7 42.15 -4.87 -7.96
N ILE A 8 40.83 -4.81 -7.84
CA ILE A 8 40.14 -4.75 -6.54
C ILE A 8 40.57 -5.90 -5.61
N TYR A 9 40.98 -7.03 -6.19
CA TYR A 9 41.48 -8.20 -5.47
C TYR A 9 42.88 -8.03 -4.88
N SER A 10 43.81 -7.38 -5.60
CA SER A 10 45.14 -7.10 -5.06
C SER A 10 45.05 -6.07 -3.93
N TYR A 11 44.21 -5.05 -4.11
CA TYR A 11 43.92 -4.04 -3.10
C TYR A 11 43.26 -4.62 -1.85
N ALA A 12 42.22 -5.46 -2.00
CA ALA A 12 41.54 -6.11 -0.87
C ALA A 12 42.49 -6.97 -0.02
N LYS A 13 43.44 -7.66 -0.66
CA LYS A 13 44.40 -8.53 0.01
C LYS A 13 45.52 -7.75 0.71
N GLU A 14 45.92 -6.61 0.15
CA GLU A 14 46.93 -5.71 0.73
C GLU A 14 46.38 -4.97 1.97
N GLU A 15 45.14 -4.47 1.88
CA GLU A 15 44.46 -3.73 2.96
C GLU A 15 43.70 -4.63 3.95
N LYS A 16 43.64 -5.95 3.71
CA LYS A 16 42.91 -6.95 4.53
C LYS A 16 41.42 -6.64 4.71
N ILE A 17 40.78 -6.13 3.67
CA ILE A 17 39.34 -5.81 3.64
C ILE A 17 38.60 -7.08 3.19
N ALA A 18 37.96 -7.81 4.12
CA ALA A 18 37.32 -9.09 3.85
C ALA A 18 36.11 -8.94 2.92
N SER A 19 35.34 -7.86 3.06
CA SER A 19 34.20 -7.52 2.21
C SER A 19 34.58 -7.37 0.72
N LEU A 20 35.68 -6.66 0.42
CA LEU A 20 36.21 -6.51 -0.94
C LEU A 20 36.86 -7.79 -1.46
N SER A 21 37.39 -8.65 -0.58
CA SER A 21 37.90 -9.96 -0.98
C SER A 21 36.77 -10.87 -1.46
N ILE A 22 35.65 -10.91 -0.71
CA ILE A 22 34.46 -11.66 -1.09
C ILE A 22 33.91 -11.14 -2.43
N LEU A 23 33.80 -9.81 -2.58
CA LEU A 23 33.37 -9.17 -3.83
C LEU A 23 34.28 -9.54 -5.02
N GLY A 24 35.59 -9.57 -4.81
CA GLY A 24 36.57 -9.94 -5.83
C GLY A 24 36.51 -11.41 -6.22
N ASP A 25 36.24 -12.31 -5.27
CA ASP A 25 36.07 -13.74 -5.55
C ASP A 25 34.80 -14.01 -6.36
N HIS A 26 33.70 -13.32 -6.04
CA HIS A 26 32.48 -13.37 -6.85
C HIS A 26 32.68 -12.76 -8.25
N ALA A 27 33.39 -11.63 -8.38
CA ALA A 27 33.65 -11.00 -9.67
C ALA A 27 34.48 -11.88 -10.64
N LYS A 28 35.35 -12.75 -10.10
CA LYS A 28 36.14 -13.72 -10.88
C LYS A 28 35.31 -14.87 -11.46
N THR A 29 34.13 -15.13 -10.91
CA THR A 29 33.27 -16.20 -11.42
C THR A 29 32.61 -15.84 -12.76
N PHE A 30 32.77 -14.58 -13.23
CA PHE A 30 32.15 -14.05 -14.45
C PHE A 30 30.63 -14.25 -14.51
N LYS A 31 29.98 -14.29 -13.35
CA LYS A 31 28.53 -14.40 -13.21
C LYS A 31 27.93 -13.11 -12.65
N ALA A 32 26.74 -12.78 -13.14
CA ALA A 32 25.95 -11.73 -12.55
C ALA A 32 25.41 -12.22 -11.20
N GLY A 33 25.54 -11.41 -10.15
CA GLY A 33 25.17 -11.80 -8.80
C GLY A 33 24.96 -10.58 -7.92
N THR A 34 23.91 -10.58 -7.11
CA THR A 34 23.85 -9.80 -5.88
C THR A 34 24.51 -10.62 -4.76
N PHE A 35 24.82 -10.08 -3.59
CA PHE A 35 25.11 -10.86 -2.38
C PHE A 35 25.15 -9.91 -1.18
N ASP A 36 24.86 -10.43 0.02
CA ASP A 36 24.99 -9.64 1.23
C ASP A 36 26.47 -9.61 1.67
N LEU A 37 27.03 -8.41 1.78
CA LEU A 37 28.33 -8.10 2.36
C LEU A 37 28.14 -7.42 3.71
N PHE A 38 29.16 -7.45 4.56
CA PHE A 38 29.21 -6.65 5.78
C PHE A 38 30.38 -5.69 5.69
N ALA A 39 30.16 -4.42 6.02
CA ALA A 39 31.24 -3.45 6.08
C ALA A 39 32.22 -3.86 7.19
N ASP A 40 33.51 -3.96 6.87
CA ASP A 40 34.52 -4.50 7.80
C ASP A 40 34.79 -3.56 8.99
N ASP A 41 34.45 -2.28 8.85
CA ASP A 41 34.63 -1.21 9.84
C ASP A 41 33.38 -0.97 10.70
N SER A 42 32.19 -0.94 10.10
CA SER A 42 30.93 -0.62 10.79
C SER A 42 30.06 -1.84 11.10
N GLY A 43 30.29 -2.99 10.45
CA GLY A 43 29.44 -4.18 10.55
C GLY A 43 28.07 -4.01 9.87
N GLU A 44 27.86 -2.91 9.13
CA GLU A 44 26.60 -2.66 8.42
C GLU A 44 26.40 -3.62 7.25
N LYS A 45 25.16 -4.03 7.01
CA LYS A 45 24.80 -4.87 5.86
C LYS A 45 24.88 -4.05 4.57
N MET A 46 25.50 -4.63 3.55
CA MET A 46 25.65 -4.05 2.22
C MET A 46 25.21 -5.07 1.16
N TRP A 47 24.73 -4.60 0.02
CA TRP A 47 24.61 -5.39 -1.19
C TRP A 47 25.86 -5.24 -2.03
N GLY A 48 26.53 -6.35 -2.33
CA GLY A 48 27.47 -6.46 -3.43
C GLY A 48 26.72 -6.82 -4.71
N PHE A 49 27.09 -6.22 -5.83
CA PHE A 49 26.62 -6.53 -7.16
C PHE A 49 27.83 -6.86 -8.03
N THR A 50 27.79 -7.94 -8.78
CA THR A 50 28.78 -8.26 -9.82
C THR A 50 28.07 -8.50 -11.13
N ALA A 51 28.64 -8.04 -12.25
CA ALA A 51 28.15 -8.34 -13.59
C ALA A 51 29.32 -8.37 -14.60
N PRO A 52 29.41 -9.39 -15.47
CA PRO A 52 30.46 -9.43 -16.50
C PRO A 52 30.20 -8.36 -17.58
N ILE A 53 31.26 -7.72 -18.07
CA ILE A 53 31.18 -6.80 -19.20
C ILE A 53 31.37 -7.61 -20.49
N PHE A 54 30.26 -7.85 -21.20
CA PHE A 54 30.24 -8.68 -22.41
C PHE A 54 31.28 -8.22 -23.45
N GLY A 55 32.08 -9.17 -23.92
CA GLY A 55 33.17 -8.93 -24.88
C GLY A 55 34.50 -8.53 -24.27
N THR A 56 34.63 -8.54 -22.94
CA THR A 56 35.89 -8.27 -22.22
C THR A 56 36.18 -9.29 -21.12
N GLU A 57 37.41 -9.30 -20.59
CA GLU A 57 37.78 -10.08 -19.40
C GLU A 57 37.50 -9.32 -18.08
N PHE A 58 36.68 -8.26 -18.12
CA PHE A 58 36.35 -7.44 -16.96
C PHE A 58 34.95 -7.73 -16.43
N SER A 59 34.81 -7.69 -15.10
CA SER A 59 33.53 -7.71 -14.39
C SER A 59 33.34 -6.38 -13.66
N LEU A 60 32.17 -5.78 -13.77
CA LEU A 60 31.76 -4.64 -12.96
C LEU A 60 31.35 -5.15 -11.57
N ALA A 61 31.88 -4.53 -10.52
CA ALA A 61 31.46 -4.78 -9.16
C ALA A 61 31.01 -3.46 -8.51
N SER A 62 29.87 -3.47 -7.82
CA SER A 62 29.32 -2.33 -7.10
C SER A 62 28.93 -2.76 -5.69
N VAL A 63 29.09 -1.87 -4.71
CA VAL A 63 28.67 -2.11 -3.33
C VAL A 63 27.74 -0.98 -2.91
N MET A 64 26.58 -1.32 -2.35
CA MET A 64 25.61 -0.36 -1.81
C MET A 64 25.26 -0.73 -0.37
N LEU A 65 25.27 0.22 0.55
CA LEU A 65 24.83 -0.01 1.93
C LEU A 65 23.31 -0.27 1.97
N LYS A 66 22.86 -1.34 2.64
CA LYS A 66 21.46 -1.80 2.64
C LYS A 66 20.58 -0.91 3.53
N ASP A 67 21.04 -0.65 4.75
CA ASP A 67 20.30 0.16 5.74
C ASP A 67 20.17 1.64 5.33
N PRO A 68 21.22 2.33 4.83
CA PRO A 68 21.12 3.72 4.41
C PRO A 68 20.25 3.92 3.18
N VAL A 69 20.14 2.95 2.25
CA VAL A 69 19.28 3.10 1.06
C VAL A 69 17.81 2.89 1.41
N LEU A 70 17.50 1.89 2.23
CA LEU A 70 16.14 1.65 2.73
C LEU A 70 15.68 2.77 3.68
N LYS A 71 16.53 3.15 4.65
CA LYS A 71 16.26 4.27 5.55
C LYS A 71 16.25 5.61 4.82
N ALA A 72 17.10 5.86 3.83
CA ALA A 72 17.05 7.11 3.07
C ALA A 72 15.76 7.21 2.28
N ASN A 73 15.23 6.12 1.70
CA ASN A 73 13.94 6.17 1.01
C ASN A 73 12.78 6.44 1.99
N GLU A 74 12.75 5.77 3.15
CA GLU A 74 11.73 6.00 4.18
C GLU A 74 11.85 7.41 4.81
N GLU A 75 13.04 7.81 5.25
CA GLU A 75 13.31 9.15 5.81
C GLU A 75 13.08 10.27 4.78
N GLN A 76 13.39 10.04 3.49
CA GLN A 76 13.10 10.98 2.43
C GLN A 76 11.60 11.10 2.19
N GLN A 77 10.84 10.00 2.21
CA GLN A 77 9.39 10.03 2.13
C GLN A 77 8.75 10.75 3.33
N HIS A 78 9.21 10.47 4.56
CA HIS A 78 8.76 11.19 5.75
C HIS A 78 9.12 12.68 5.70
N SER A 79 10.35 13.02 5.32
CA SER A 79 10.82 14.41 5.22
C SER A 79 10.05 15.20 4.15
N LEU A 80 9.78 14.58 2.99
CA LEU A 80 8.94 15.18 1.95
C LEU A 80 7.50 15.37 2.45
N PHE A 81 6.92 14.38 3.14
CA PHE A 81 5.58 14.49 3.71
C PHE A 81 5.46 15.63 4.73
N TYR A 82 6.40 15.72 5.68
CA TYR A 82 6.43 16.80 6.68
C TYR A 82 6.76 18.16 6.07
N GLY A 83 7.61 18.20 5.05
CA GLY A 83 7.92 19.42 4.30
C GLY A 83 6.69 19.96 3.56
N VAL A 84 5.95 19.09 2.88
CA VAL A 84 4.71 19.46 2.15
C VAL A 84 3.63 19.92 3.12
N THR A 85 3.37 19.16 4.20
CA THR A 85 2.38 19.54 5.22
C THR A 85 2.75 20.86 5.91
N GLY A 86 4.02 21.06 6.28
CA GLY A 86 4.52 22.30 6.87
C GLY A 86 4.38 23.50 5.94
N LEU A 87 4.71 23.34 4.65
CA LEU A 87 4.55 24.39 3.64
C LEU A 87 3.08 24.80 3.49
N ILE A 88 2.16 23.84 3.38
CA ILE A 88 0.72 24.09 3.29
C ILE A 88 0.22 24.83 4.54
N GLY A 89 0.67 24.40 5.73
CA GLY A 89 0.34 25.07 6.99
C GLY A 89 0.83 26.52 7.04
N ALA A 90 2.07 26.76 6.62
CA ALA A 90 2.66 28.09 6.55
C ALA A 90 1.95 29.01 5.55
N ILE A 91 1.63 28.51 4.34
CA ILE A 91 0.86 29.25 3.33
C ILE A 91 -0.53 29.61 3.87
N SER A 92 -1.19 28.67 4.56
CA SER A 92 -2.51 28.88 5.15
C SER A 92 -2.50 29.98 6.22
N LEU A 93 -1.48 29.98 7.10
CA LEU A 93 -1.29 31.02 8.12
C LEU A 93 -0.91 32.38 7.51
N LEU A 94 -0.10 32.39 6.45
CA LEU A 94 0.29 33.60 5.75
C LEU A 94 -0.90 34.23 5.00
N MET A 95 -1.72 33.42 4.33
CA MET A 95 -2.96 33.87 3.69
C MET A 95 -3.96 34.43 4.71
N PHE A 96 -4.07 33.79 5.87
CA PHE A 96 -4.87 34.30 6.98
C PHE A 96 -4.37 35.67 7.45
N THR A 97 -3.08 35.82 7.75
CA THR A 97 -2.52 37.09 8.25
C THR A 97 -2.56 38.23 7.21
N LEU A 98 -2.29 37.95 5.93
CA LEU A 98 -2.38 38.94 4.84
C LEU A 98 -3.80 39.46 4.63
N SER A 99 -4.80 38.59 4.76
CA SER A 99 -6.21 39.01 4.65
C SER A 99 -6.59 40.03 5.73
N PHE A 100 -5.95 39.99 6.90
CA PHE A 100 -6.17 40.96 7.97
C PHE A 100 -5.54 42.33 7.69
N ALA A 101 -4.45 42.36 6.90
CA ALA A 101 -3.75 43.58 6.52
C ALA A 101 -4.43 44.33 5.35
N PHE A 102 -4.99 43.61 4.37
CA PHE A 102 -5.55 44.21 3.16
C PHE A 102 -6.98 44.73 3.29
N PHE A 103 -7.84 44.09 4.09
CA PHE A 103 -9.26 44.46 4.18
C PHE A 103 -9.58 45.33 5.41
N LYS A 104 -9.90 46.61 5.16
CA LYS A 104 -10.30 47.56 6.21
C LYS A 104 -11.70 47.29 6.79
N SER A 105 -12.62 46.72 6.00
CA SER A 105 -13.97 46.38 6.51
C SER A 105 -13.92 45.08 7.31
N PRO A 106 -14.39 45.07 8.58
CA PRO A 106 -14.30 43.90 9.44
C PRO A 106 -15.17 42.72 8.96
N GLN A 107 -16.28 42.97 8.26
CA GLN A 107 -17.13 41.89 7.70
C GLN A 107 -16.46 41.23 6.49
N LYS A 108 -15.98 42.04 5.54
CA LYS A 108 -15.28 41.55 4.35
C LYS A 108 -14.00 40.81 4.75
N ARG A 109 -13.25 41.36 5.71
CA ARG A 109 -12.01 40.75 6.22
C ARG A 109 -12.24 39.32 6.71
N VAL A 110 -13.25 39.10 7.55
CA VAL A 110 -13.56 37.77 8.08
C VAL A 110 -13.92 36.81 6.94
N TRP A 111 -14.86 37.17 6.06
CA TRP A 111 -15.26 36.32 4.94
C TRP A 111 -14.10 35.93 4.01
N TYR A 112 -13.27 36.89 3.60
CA TYR A 112 -12.13 36.57 2.74
C TYR A 112 -11.09 35.73 3.48
N SER A 113 -10.79 36.04 4.75
CA SER A 113 -9.82 35.30 5.55
C SER A 113 -10.20 33.83 5.71
N THR A 114 -11.46 33.54 6.05
CA THR A 114 -11.95 32.19 6.29
C THR A 114 -12.08 31.41 4.99
N SER A 115 -12.52 32.05 3.91
CA SER A 115 -12.60 31.40 2.59
C SER A 115 -11.21 31.07 2.05
N LEU A 116 -10.23 31.99 2.15
CA LEU A 116 -8.86 31.73 1.71
C LEU A 116 -8.21 30.60 2.52
N LEU A 117 -8.39 30.62 3.84
CA LEU A 117 -7.91 29.55 4.73
C LEU A 117 -8.51 28.20 4.34
N SER A 118 -9.83 28.14 4.13
CA SER A 118 -10.52 26.91 3.76
C SER A 118 -10.07 26.37 2.40
N ILE A 119 -9.91 27.23 1.39
CA ILE A 119 -9.38 26.85 0.08
C ILE A 119 -7.96 26.29 0.20
N SER A 120 -7.09 26.95 0.98
CA SER A 120 -5.71 26.49 1.19
C SER A 120 -5.66 25.11 1.86
N LEU A 121 -6.47 24.89 2.91
CA LEU A 121 -6.57 23.60 3.59
C LEU A 121 -7.18 22.50 2.69
N LEU A 122 -8.14 22.85 1.84
CA LEU A 122 -8.71 21.93 0.85
C LEU A 122 -7.65 21.52 -0.19
N ILE A 123 -6.90 22.48 -0.74
CA ILE A 123 -5.78 22.20 -1.66
C ILE A 123 -4.75 21.32 -0.96
N GLY A 124 -4.45 21.60 0.30
CA GLY A 124 -3.54 20.80 1.10
C GLY A 124 -4.00 19.36 1.31
N THR A 125 -5.29 19.18 1.59
CA THR A 125 -5.92 17.86 1.70
C THR A 125 -5.83 17.10 0.38
N CYS A 126 -6.15 17.74 -0.75
CA CYS A 126 -6.01 17.14 -2.07
C CYS A 126 -4.55 16.76 -2.38
N ALA A 127 -3.58 17.62 -2.03
CA ALA A 127 -2.17 17.34 -2.22
C ALA A 127 -1.72 16.12 -1.40
N LEU A 128 -2.19 15.99 -0.15
CA LEU A 128 -1.93 14.81 0.69
C LEU A 128 -2.54 13.54 0.10
N CYS A 129 -3.78 13.60 -0.39
CA CYS A 129 -4.40 12.46 -1.06
C CYS A 129 -3.65 12.03 -2.31
N ILE A 130 -3.18 12.98 -3.14
CA ILE A 130 -2.40 12.69 -4.34
C ILE A 130 -1.02 12.12 -3.97
N PHE A 131 -0.36 12.70 -2.98
CA PHE A 131 0.92 12.20 -2.47
C PHE A 131 0.77 10.76 -1.96
N SER A 132 -0.26 10.52 -1.14
CA SER A 132 -0.64 9.22 -0.62
C SER A 132 -0.86 8.22 -1.77
N HIS A 133 -1.74 8.54 -2.74
CA HIS A 133 -2.04 7.67 -3.88
C HIS A 133 -0.82 7.31 -4.75
N ASN A 134 0.18 8.19 -4.84
CA ASN A 134 1.36 7.97 -5.68
C ASN A 134 2.52 7.30 -4.95
N ASN A 135 2.64 7.48 -3.63
CA ASN A 135 3.78 7.02 -2.85
C ASN A 135 3.44 5.87 -1.88
N LEU A 136 2.15 5.53 -1.72
CA LEU A 136 1.76 4.27 -1.11
C LEU A 136 2.22 3.13 -2.01
N ASP A 137 3.29 2.46 -1.58
CA ASP A 137 3.61 1.12 -2.05
C ASP A 137 3.14 0.11 -0.99
N TYR A 138 2.73 -1.06 -1.45
CA TYR A 138 2.51 -2.17 -0.54
C TYR A 138 3.87 -2.63 -0.01
N ALA A 139 4.17 -2.25 1.23
CA ALA A 139 5.37 -2.69 1.92
C ALA A 139 4.97 -3.71 3.00
N TYR A 140 4.96 -5.00 2.65
CA TYR A 140 5.09 -6.00 3.71
C TYR A 140 6.56 -6.04 4.10
N ALA A 141 6.87 -5.54 5.31
CA ALA A 141 8.22 -5.41 5.87
C ALA A 141 8.95 -6.74 6.11
N SER A 142 8.48 -7.86 5.56
CA SER A 142 9.01 -9.22 5.79
C SER A 142 9.09 -10.10 4.55
N GLU A 143 8.67 -9.60 3.37
CA GLU A 143 8.83 -10.32 2.12
C GLU A 143 10.14 -9.93 1.45
N VAL A 144 10.90 -10.92 0.98
CA VAL A 144 12.02 -10.69 0.07
C VAL A 144 11.46 -10.84 -1.34
N PRO A 145 11.19 -9.73 -2.07
CA PRO A 145 10.73 -9.83 -3.45
C PRO A 145 11.86 -10.41 -4.30
N ILE A 146 11.56 -11.47 -5.02
CA ILE A 146 12.49 -12.13 -5.94
C ILE A 146 12.16 -11.61 -7.32
N THR A 147 12.86 -10.55 -7.69
CA THR A 147 12.65 -9.88 -8.99
C THR A 147 13.77 -10.20 -9.97
N GLU A 148 14.84 -10.85 -9.51
CA GLU A 148 16.03 -11.15 -10.29
C GLU A 148 16.57 -12.56 -9.97
N PRO A 149 17.09 -13.29 -10.98
CA PRO A 149 17.72 -14.59 -10.77
C PRO A 149 18.92 -14.55 -9.80
N ALA A 150 19.65 -13.43 -9.79
CA ALA A 150 20.78 -13.23 -8.90
C ALA A 150 20.35 -13.21 -7.42
N ILE A 151 19.26 -12.52 -7.10
CA ILE A 151 18.71 -12.45 -5.73
C ILE A 151 18.23 -13.84 -5.29
N LEU A 152 17.59 -14.58 -6.21
CA LEU A 152 17.15 -15.95 -5.97
C LEU A 152 18.33 -16.86 -5.58
N GLU A 153 19.41 -16.88 -6.36
CA GLU A 153 20.53 -17.78 -6.10
C GLU A 153 21.23 -17.52 -4.76
N ASN A 154 21.36 -16.26 -4.34
CA ASN A 154 21.89 -15.97 -3.00
C ASN A 154 21.00 -16.49 -1.90
N TYR A 155 19.70 -16.26 -2.04
CA TYR A 155 18.71 -16.70 -1.07
C TYR A 155 18.74 -18.23 -0.92
N LEU A 156 18.80 -18.94 -2.05
CA LEU A 156 18.88 -20.40 -2.09
C LEU A 156 20.21 -20.91 -1.51
N THR A 157 21.33 -20.25 -1.78
CA THR A 157 22.64 -20.60 -1.21
C THR A 157 22.65 -20.45 0.32
N GLU A 158 22.06 -19.37 0.84
CA GLU A 158 21.92 -19.18 2.29
C GLU A 158 21.03 -20.26 2.91
N LEU A 159 19.92 -20.59 2.24
CA LEU A 159 19.01 -21.66 2.67
C LEU A 159 19.69 -23.03 2.66
N GLU A 160 20.51 -23.32 1.66
CA GLU A 160 21.30 -24.55 1.54
C GLU A 160 22.25 -24.72 2.70
N HIS A 161 23.04 -23.69 3.02
CA HIS A 161 23.92 -23.71 4.18
C HIS A 161 23.13 -23.92 5.48
N LYS A 162 21.99 -23.25 5.64
CA LYS A 162 21.12 -23.39 6.82
C LYS A 162 20.57 -24.81 6.96
N THR A 163 20.06 -25.40 5.88
CA THR A 163 19.45 -26.75 5.87
C THR A 163 20.48 -27.86 6.05
N GLN A 164 21.67 -27.73 5.45
CA GLN A 164 22.79 -28.66 5.66
C GLN A 164 23.27 -28.65 7.11
N ASN A 165 23.46 -27.47 7.72
CA ASN A 165 23.85 -27.35 9.12
C ASN A 165 22.82 -27.96 10.09
N LEU A 166 21.55 -28.00 9.69
CA LEU A 166 20.46 -28.61 10.44
C LEU A 166 20.30 -30.13 10.18
N GLY A 167 21.10 -30.70 9.27
CA GLY A 167 21.08 -32.14 8.95
C GLY A 167 19.94 -32.57 8.02
N PHE A 168 19.32 -31.63 7.29
CA PHE A 168 18.25 -31.91 6.32
C PHE A 168 18.75 -32.12 4.89
N GLY A 169 20.05 -31.93 4.64
CA GLY A 169 20.65 -32.01 3.31
C GLY A 169 20.31 -30.80 2.44
N THR A 170 20.67 -30.88 1.15
CA THR A 170 20.35 -29.85 0.15
C THR A 170 18.86 -29.93 -0.21
N PRO A 171 18.12 -28.80 -0.23
CA PRO A 171 16.72 -28.77 -0.65
C PRO A 171 16.60 -29.11 -2.13
N ILE A 172 15.60 -29.91 -2.47
CA ILE A 172 15.24 -30.18 -3.87
C ILE A 172 14.52 -28.93 -4.40
N ARG A 173 15.09 -28.29 -5.41
CA ARG A 173 14.54 -27.10 -6.06
C ARG A 173 13.56 -27.54 -7.15
N ILE A 174 12.38 -26.94 -7.20
CA ILE A 174 11.39 -27.20 -8.25
C ILE A 174 11.01 -25.85 -8.89
N PRO A 175 11.52 -25.56 -10.10
CA PRO A 175 11.05 -24.44 -10.90
C PRO A 175 9.54 -24.50 -11.06
N THR A 176 8.87 -23.47 -10.57
CA THR A 176 7.41 -23.35 -10.52
C THR A 176 7.04 -21.99 -11.09
N GLY A 177 6.21 -22.00 -12.12
CA GLY A 177 5.61 -20.80 -12.69
C GLY A 177 4.10 -20.78 -12.49
N ILE A 178 3.54 -19.58 -12.54
CA ILE A 178 2.12 -19.28 -12.42
C ILE A 178 1.71 -18.26 -13.47
N TYR A 179 0.51 -18.44 -14.02
CA TYR A 179 -0.15 -17.53 -14.92
C TYR A 179 -1.61 -17.35 -14.49
N ILE A 180 -2.01 -16.13 -14.18
CA ILE A 180 -3.34 -15.80 -13.69
C ILE A 180 -4.23 -15.42 -14.87
N ASN A 181 -5.32 -16.14 -15.05
CA ASN A 181 -6.33 -15.86 -16.07
C ASN A 181 -7.42 -14.93 -15.57
N THR A 182 -7.88 -15.11 -14.33
CA THR A 182 -8.92 -14.26 -13.74
C THR A 182 -8.70 -14.05 -12.26
N VAL A 183 -9.11 -12.87 -11.77
CA VAL A 183 -9.19 -12.52 -10.35
C VAL A 183 -10.55 -11.88 -10.13
N GLU A 184 -11.32 -12.41 -9.17
CA GLU A 184 -12.65 -11.91 -8.81
C GLU A 184 -12.73 -11.72 -7.29
N ILE A 185 -13.14 -10.53 -6.86
CA ILE A 185 -13.41 -10.24 -5.44
C ILE A 185 -14.89 -10.50 -5.20
N GLU A 186 -15.21 -11.70 -4.68
CA GLU A 186 -16.60 -12.09 -4.36
C GLU A 186 -17.14 -11.33 -3.15
N SER A 187 -16.27 -11.01 -2.19
CA SER A 187 -16.60 -10.18 -1.03
C SER A 187 -15.35 -9.49 -0.51
N ALA A 188 -15.49 -8.61 0.50
CA ALA A 188 -14.36 -7.90 1.07
C ALA A 188 -13.28 -8.79 1.72
N VAL A 189 -13.51 -10.10 1.86
CA VAL A 189 -12.50 -11.06 2.34
C VAL A 189 -12.34 -12.32 1.48
N ASN A 190 -13.15 -12.50 0.43
CA ASN A 190 -13.10 -13.71 -0.39
C ASN A 190 -12.70 -13.34 -1.82
N ILE A 191 -11.68 -14.02 -2.33
CA ILE A 191 -11.12 -13.77 -3.64
C ILE A 191 -11.04 -15.09 -4.38
N ARG A 192 -11.66 -15.13 -5.56
CA ARG A 192 -11.56 -16.25 -6.48
C ARG A 192 -10.48 -15.97 -7.51
N ILE A 193 -9.59 -16.92 -7.70
CA ILE A 193 -8.50 -16.83 -8.68
C ILE A 193 -8.52 -18.07 -9.54
N THR A 194 -8.41 -17.86 -10.85
CA THR A 194 -8.20 -18.96 -11.80
C THR A 194 -6.96 -18.73 -12.63
N GLY A 195 -6.29 -19.81 -13.00
CA GLY A 195 -5.05 -19.72 -13.73
C GLY A 195 -4.45 -21.06 -14.10
N LEU A 196 -3.20 -21.00 -14.53
CA LEU A 196 -2.33 -22.13 -14.79
C LEU A 196 -1.12 -22.05 -13.86
N ILE A 197 -0.70 -23.19 -13.34
CA ILE A 197 0.59 -23.35 -12.66
C ILE A 197 1.32 -24.47 -13.36
N TRP A 198 2.62 -24.33 -13.52
CA TRP A 198 3.46 -25.40 -14.05
C TRP A 198 4.67 -25.62 -13.17
N GLN A 199 5.16 -26.86 -13.18
CA GLN A 199 6.37 -27.27 -12.49
C GLN A 199 7.25 -28.02 -13.47
N THR A 200 8.54 -27.69 -13.46
CA THR A 200 9.56 -28.36 -14.28
C THR A 200 10.40 -29.25 -13.38
N PHE A 201 10.55 -30.51 -13.77
CA PHE A 201 11.28 -31.53 -13.06
C PHE A 201 12.49 -31.98 -13.88
N ASP A 202 13.61 -32.16 -13.19
CA ASP A 202 14.84 -32.78 -13.69
C ASP A 202 15.04 -34.16 -13.06
N ASN A 203 16.16 -34.82 -13.39
CA ASN A 203 16.49 -36.14 -12.85
C ASN A 203 16.62 -36.16 -11.32
N GLU A 204 16.99 -35.04 -10.67
CA GLU A 204 17.12 -34.96 -9.21
C GLU A 204 15.75 -34.86 -8.51
N SER A 205 14.77 -34.25 -9.19
CA SER A 205 13.41 -34.02 -8.69
C SER A 205 12.37 -35.05 -9.17
N GLU A 206 12.76 -36.01 -10.02
CA GLU A 206 11.86 -37.04 -10.57
C GLU A 206 11.15 -37.89 -9.49
N SER A 207 11.75 -38.03 -8.31
CA SER A 207 11.18 -38.76 -7.18
C SER A 207 10.12 -37.99 -6.37
N VAL A 208 9.92 -36.70 -6.66
CA VAL A 208 8.96 -35.85 -5.97
C VAL A 208 7.57 -36.04 -6.56
N ILE A 209 6.55 -36.09 -5.69
CA ILE A 209 5.15 -36.13 -6.14
C ILE A 209 4.75 -34.75 -6.71
N PRO A 210 4.38 -34.64 -8.00
CA PRO A 210 4.06 -33.35 -8.60
C PRO A 210 2.78 -32.71 -8.06
N GLY A 211 2.79 -31.38 -8.03
CA GLY A 211 1.64 -30.53 -7.75
C GLY A 211 1.85 -29.57 -6.58
N VAL A 212 0.82 -28.73 -6.41
CA VAL A 212 0.81 -27.62 -5.47
C VAL A 212 -0.31 -27.81 -4.45
N TYR A 213 -0.06 -27.36 -3.22
CA TYR A 213 -1.04 -27.21 -2.17
C TYR A 213 -1.16 -25.73 -1.80
N PHE A 214 -2.39 -25.24 -1.67
CA PHE A 214 -2.70 -23.86 -1.29
C PHE A 214 -3.24 -23.84 0.16
N PRO A 215 -2.42 -23.48 1.16
CA PRO A 215 -2.83 -23.55 2.56
C PRO A 215 -3.97 -22.59 2.92
N ASP A 216 -4.03 -21.45 2.24
CA ASP A 216 -4.95 -20.35 2.54
C ASP A 216 -6.25 -20.43 1.71
N ALA A 217 -6.39 -21.47 0.88
CA ALA A 217 -7.58 -21.70 0.07
C ALA A 217 -8.69 -22.39 0.88
N VAL A 218 -9.90 -21.83 0.80
CA VAL A 218 -11.15 -22.42 1.31
C VAL A 218 -11.66 -23.50 0.36
N GLU A 219 -11.60 -23.23 -0.94
CA GLU A 219 -11.91 -24.16 -2.02
C GLU A 219 -10.72 -24.21 -2.97
N SER A 220 -10.36 -25.40 -3.44
CA SER A 220 -9.24 -25.58 -4.36
C SER A 220 -9.54 -26.72 -5.32
N GLU A 221 -9.67 -26.38 -6.60
CA GLU A 221 -9.77 -27.32 -7.71
C GLU A 221 -8.49 -27.21 -8.53
N ILE A 222 -7.79 -28.32 -8.73
CA ILE A 222 -6.56 -28.38 -9.52
C ILE A 222 -6.65 -29.59 -10.45
N GLU A 223 -6.56 -29.36 -11.76
CA GLU A 223 -6.65 -30.38 -12.80
C GLU A 223 -5.41 -30.34 -13.68
N GLU A 224 -4.78 -31.49 -13.94
CA GLU A 224 -3.66 -31.57 -14.87
C GLU A 224 -4.15 -31.28 -16.29
N MET A 225 -3.53 -30.30 -16.94
CA MET A 225 -3.84 -29.88 -18.30
C MET A 225 -2.90 -30.49 -19.32
N TYR A 226 -1.61 -30.56 -19.00
CA TYR A 226 -0.60 -31.10 -19.90
C TYR A 226 0.61 -31.64 -19.12
N THR A 227 1.29 -32.58 -19.76
CA THR A 227 2.64 -33.01 -19.41
C THR A 227 3.46 -32.96 -20.69
N ASP A 228 4.57 -32.24 -20.67
CA ASP A 228 5.54 -32.16 -21.77
C ASP A 228 6.92 -32.62 -21.29
N THR A 229 7.75 -33.11 -22.19
CA THR A 229 9.10 -33.57 -21.87
C THR A 229 10.07 -33.11 -22.95
N PHE A 230 11.00 -32.24 -22.56
CA PHE A 230 11.97 -31.62 -23.44
C PHE A 230 13.36 -31.59 -22.78
N ASN A 231 14.39 -32.05 -23.50
CA ASN A 231 15.79 -32.06 -23.02
C ASN A 231 15.98 -32.63 -21.60
N GLU A 232 15.40 -33.81 -21.31
CA GLU A 232 15.45 -34.46 -19.99
C GLU A 232 14.74 -33.70 -18.86
N HIS A 233 14.06 -32.59 -19.18
CA HIS A 233 13.17 -31.90 -18.28
C HIS A 233 11.72 -32.27 -18.56
N LYS A 234 10.99 -32.64 -17.51
CA LYS A 234 9.55 -32.92 -17.58
C LYS A 234 8.78 -31.75 -16.99
N THR A 235 7.95 -31.08 -17.79
CA THR A 235 7.10 -29.99 -17.32
C THR A 235 5.67 -30.48 -17.22
N ILE A 236 5.04 -30.27 -16.07
CA ILE A 236 3.63 -30.62 -15.82
C ILE A 236 2.89 -29.33 -15.51
N GLY A 237 1.79 -29.10 -16.21
CA GLY A 237 0.92 -27.93 -16.03
C GLY A 237 -0.44 -28.31 -15.49
N TRP A 238 -0.93 -27.53 -14.53
CA TRP A 238 -2.25 -27.65 -13.93
C TRP A 238 -3.06 -26.38 -14.13
N LYS A 239 -4.34 -26.55 -14.46
CA LYS A 239 -5.34 -25.50 -14.30
C LYS A 239 -5.81 -25.50 -12.85
N PHE A 240 -5.89 -24.31 -12.25
CA PHE A 240 -6.41 -24.16 -10.91
C PHE A 240 -7.58 -23.17 -10.86
N ASN A 241 -8.48 -23.43 -9.91
CA ASN A 241 -9.57 -22.55 -9.50
C ASN A 241 -9.60 -22.60 -7.97
N ILE A 242 -9.25 -21.48 -7.33
CA ILE A 242 -9.13 -21.40 -5.87
C ILE A 242 -9.99 -20.26 -5.35
N LEU A 243 -10.63 -20.50 -4.21
CA LEU A 243 -11.28 -19.47 -3.41
C LEU A 243 -10.44 -19.25 -2.16
N MET A 244 -9.80 -18.10 -2.03
CA MET A 244 -8.96 -17.74 -0.89
C MET A 244 -9.69 -16.76 0.01
N ARG A 245 -9.35 -16.83 1.31
CA ARG A 245 -9.85 -15.87 2.29
C ARG A 245 -8.71 -14.99 2.78
N GLU A 246 -8.74 -13.72 2.39
CA GLU A 246 -7.73 -12.72 2.73
C GLU A 246 -8.37 -11.55 3.47
N SER A 247 -7.60 -10.86 4.31
CA SER A 247 -8.07 -9.68 5.03
C SER A 247 -7.33 -8.43 4.54
N PHE A 248 -8.06 -7.51 3.93
CA PHE A 248 -7.55 -6.18 3.58
C PHE A 248 -7.75 -5.21 4.74
N SER A 249 -6.79 -4.31 4.94
CA SER A 249 -6.85 -3.37 6.06
C SER A 249 -8.00 -2.37 5.90
N GLY A 250 -8.23 -1.90 4.67
CA GLY A 250 -9.27 -0.93 4.33
C GLY A 250 -9.18 0.44 5.04
N LEU A 251 -8.18 0.65 5.90
CA LEU A 251 -8.06 1.83 6.77
C LEU A 251 -7.96 3.13 5.98
N ARG A 252 -7.17 3.09 4.89
CA ARG A 252 -6.86 4.22 4.01
C ARG A 252 -7.83 4.36 2.84
N TYR A 253 -8.95 3.62 2.82
CA TYR A 253 -9.96 3.70 1.77
C TYR A 253 -10.37 5.16 1.50
N PRO A 254 -10.46 5.62 0.23
CA PRO A 254 -10.31 4.86 -1.02
C PRO A 254 -8.91 4.92 -1.64
N PHE A 255 -7.89 5.36 -0.89
CA PHE A 255 -6.51 5.50 -1.37
C PHE A 255 -5.65 4.28 -1.01
N ASP A 256 -6.28 3.13 -0.83
CA ASP A 256 -5.65 1.88 -0.43
C ASP A 256 -4.88 1.21 -1.58
N VAL A 257 -3.71 0.68 -1.21
CA VAL A 257 -2.91 -0.24 -2.01
C VAL A 257 -2.81 -1.52 -1.18
N GLU A 258 -3.24 -2.61 -1.77
CA GLU A 258 -3.32 -3.92 -1.12
C GLU A 258 -2.57 -4.93 -2.00
N ALA A 259 -2.26 -6.12 -1.47
CA ALA A 259 -1.74 -7.21 -2.25
C ALA A 259 -2.59 -8.45 -2.05
N VAL A 260 -2.87 -9.13 -3.15
CA VAL A 260 -3.42 -10.48 -3.16
C VAL A 260 -2.26 -11.44 -3.20
N TRP A 261 -2.21 -12.41 -2.28
CA TRP A 261 -1.06 -13.31 -2.15
C TRP A 261 -1.47 -14.76 -2.32
N ILE A 262 -0.83 -15.45 -3.25
CA ILE A 262 -1.07 -16.86 -3.51
C ILE A 262 0.05 -17.66 -2.87
N ARG A 263 -0.24 -18.22 -1.69
CA ARG A 263 0.69 -19.09 -0.96
C ARG A 263 0.68 -20.50 -1.55
N MET A 264 1.84 -20.97 -1.97
CA MET A 264 2.04 -22.25 -2.64
C MET A 264 3.05 -23.11 -1.88
N LEU A 265 2.65 -24.35 -1.55
CA LEU A 265 3.51 -25.36 -0.95
C LEU A 265 3.58 -26.63 -1.81
N PRO A 266 4.68 -27.39 -1.73
CA PRO A 266 4.73 -28.75 -2.29
C PRO A 266 3.62 -29.62 -1.69
N LYS A 267 3.04 -30.54 -2.48
CA LYS A 267 2.16 -31.59 -1.91
C LYS A 267 2.83 -32.36 -0.79
N GLU A 268 4.13 -32.58 -0.91
CA GLU A 268 4.98 -33.16 0.12
C GLU A 268 5.68 -32.08 0.96
N PHE A 269 4.92 -31.09 1.48
CA PHE A 269 5.40 -29.94 2.25
C PHE A 269 6.28 -30.30 3.48
N TYR A 270 6.29 -31.57 3.88
CA TYR A 270 7.09 -32.10 4.98
C TYR A 270 8.50 -32.54 4.59
N LYS A 271 8.80 -32.63 3.29
CA LYS A 271 10.14 -32.90 2.76
C LYS A 271 10.91 -31.58 2.57
N ASN A 272 12.23 -31.70 2.39
CA ASN A 272 13.09 -30.55 2.09
C ASN A 272 12.98 -30.18 0.60
N ILE A 273 11.83 -29.64 0.21
CA ILE A 273 11.50 -29.24 -1.16
C ILE A 273 11.17 -27.76 -1.15
N ILE A 274 11.76 -27.01 -2.09
CA ILE A 274 11.50 -25.58 -2.27
C ILE A 274 11.05 -25.29 -3.71
N PHE A 275 9.98 -24.51 -3.84
CA PHE A 275 9.60 -23.96 -5.13
C PHE A 275 10.46 -22.74 -5.46
N THR A 276 10.94 -22.68 -6.69
CA THR A 276 11.72 -21.56 -7.21
C THR A 276 10.98 -20.92 -8.39
N PRO A 277 10.99 -19.59 -8.56
CA PRO A 277 10.40 -18.98 -9.75
C PRO A 277 11.01 -19.53 -11.03
N ASP A 278 10.18 -19.92 -11.99
CA ASP A 278 10.61 -20.36 -13.31
C ASP A 278 10.84 -19.17 -14.26
N PHE A 279 11.82 -18.32 -13.93
CA PHE A 279 12.05 -17.03 -14.61
C PHE A 279 12.32 -17.16 -16.11
N ASP A 280 12.92 -18.26 -16.55
CA ASP A 280 13.30 -18.48 -17.95
C ASP A 280 12.08 -18.60 -18.88
N ASN A 281 10.91 -18.93 -18.32
CA ASN A 281 9.66 -19.07 -19.06
C ASN A 281 8.80 -17.79 -19.06
N TYR A 282 9.31 -16.66 -18.55
CA TYR A 282 8.66 -15.36 -18.63
C TYR A 282 9.41 -14.42 -19.58
N GLU A 283 8.69 -13.74 -20.48
CA GLU A 283 9.29 -12.76 -21.39
C GLU A 283 9.91 -11.57 -20.66
N LEU A 284 9.27 -11.11 -19.58
CA LEU A 284 9.68 -9.99 -18.76
C LEU A 284 9.47 -10.33 -17.29
N ILE A 285 10.51 -10.19 -16.47
CA ILE A 285 10.46 -10.47 -15.02
C ILE A 285 10.28 -9.21 -14.16
N ASN A 286 10.30 -8.02 -14.77
CA ASN A 286 10.12 -6.78 -14.03
C ASN A 286 8.67 -6.71 -13.49
N PRO A 287 8.48 -6.52 -12.18
CA PRO A 287 7.15 -6.55 -11.56
C PRO A 287 6.12 -5.61 -12.18
N VAL A 288 6.55 -4.45 -12.70
CA VAL A 288 5.67 -3.43 -13.27
C VAL A 288 5.02 -3.89 -14.60
N PHE A 289 5.63 -4.86 -15.29
CA PHE A 289 5.06 -5.45 -16.51
C PHE A 289 4.10 -6.60 -16.24
N LEU A 290 3.77 -6.86 -14.96
CA LEU A 290 2.80 -7.87 -14.53
C LEU A 290 3.12 -9.29 -15.03
N PRO A 291 4.35 -9.83 -14.81
CA PRO A 291 4.65 -11.22 -15.14
C PRO A 291 3.63 -12.19 -14.54
N GLY A 292 3.23 -13.19 -15.31
CA GLY A 292 2.33 -14.24 -14.83
C GLY A 292 0.89 -13.78 -14.63
N VAL A 293 0.46 -12.69 -15.24
CA VAL A 293 -0.94 -12.27 -15.25
C VAL A 293 -1.38 -11.95 -16.68
N ASP A 294 -2.59 -12.36 -17.03
CA ASP A 294 -3.18 -12.03 -18.31
C ASP A 294 -3.33 -10.50 -18.48
N PRO A 295 -2.85 -9.90 -19.58
CA PRO A 295 -3.03 -8.47 -19.83
C PRO A 295 -4.50 -8.04 -19.88
N GLU A 296 -5.42 -8.96 -20.16
CA GLU A 296 -6.87 -8.72 -20.19
C GLU A 296 -7.56 -9.02 -18.85
N VAL A 297 -6.83 -9.35 -17.77
CA VAL A 297 -7.44 -9.49 -16.44
C VAL A 297 -8.11 -8.18 -16.03
N VAL A 298 -9.44 -8.22 -15.88
CA VAL A 298 -10.23 -7.11 -15.38
C VAL A 298 -10.55 -7.35 -13.91
N LEU A 299 -10.12 -6.43 -13.05
CA LEU A 299 -10.51 -6.40 -11.64
C LEU A 299 -11.32 -5.11 -11.37
N PRO A 300 -12.65 -5.17 -11.34
CA PRO A 300 -13.49 -3.98 -11.23
C PRO A 300 -13.16 -3.14 -9.99
N GLY A 301 -12.99 -1.82 -10.18
CA GLY A 301 -12.65 -0.89 -9.10
C GLY A 301 -11.18 -0.92 -8.65
N TRP A 302 -10.34 -1.74 -9.28
CA TRP A 302 -8.93 -1.88 -8.96
C TRP A 302 -8.05 -1.81 -10.22
N LYS A 303 -6.79 -1.43 -10.01
CA LYS A 303 -5.76 -1.41 -11.03
C LYS A 303 -4.59 -2.27 -10.57
N LEU A 304 -4.17 -3.21 -11.42
CA LEU A 304 -2.96 -4.00 -11.21
C LEU A 304 -1.72 -3.09 -11.28
N LYS A 305 -0.81 -3.22 -10.32
CA LYS A 305 0.40 -2.39 -10.22
C LYS A 305 1.68 -3.17 -10.47
N LYS A 306 1.83 -4.28 -9.73
CA LYS A 306 3.04 -5.09 -9.72
C LYS A 306 2.65 -6.54 -9.48
N THR A 307 3.36 -7.47 -10.10
CA THR A 307 3.32 -8.89 -9.72
C THR A 307 4.73 -9.41 -9.49
N PHE A 308 4.93 -10.23 -8.48
CA PHE A 308 6.24 -10.75 -8.15
C PHE A 308 6.16 -12.00 -7.30
N PHE A 309 7.24 -12.78 -7.32
CA PHE A 309 7.43 -13.89 -6.41
C PHE A 309 8.11 -13.42 -5.14
N SER A 310 7.79 -14.04 -4.01
CA SER A 310 8.47 -13.79 -2.75
C SER A 310 8.59 -15.06 -1.91
N TYR A 311 9.53 -15.03 -0.97
CA TYR A 311 9.58 -16.00 0.11
C TYR A 311 9.22 -15.34 1.43
N LEU A 312 8.36 -16.01 2.19
CA LEU A 312 8.06 -15.67 3.57
C LEU A 312 8.35 -16.88 4.47
N ALA A 313 8.91 -16.64 5.64
CA ALA A 313 9.24 -17.73 6.57
C ALA A 313 7.97 -18.29 7.22
N GLY A 314 7.67 -19.56 6.95
CA GLY A 314 6.64 -20.32 7.64
C GLY A 314 7.00 -20.53 9.11
N ASN A 315 6.25 -19.88 10.01
CA ASN A 315 6.44 -20.02 11.46
C ASN A 315 5.27 -20.79 12.06
N TYR A 316 5.35 -22.13 12.00
CA TYR A 316 4.37 -23.00 12.62
C TYR A 316 4.69 -23.23 14.10
N ASN A 317 3.67 -23.13 14.95
CA ASN A 317 3.75 -23.51 16.36
C ASN A 317 3.60 -25.02 16.60
N THR A 318 3.57 -25.81 15.53
CA THR A 318 3.36 -27.27 15.54
C THR A 318 4.25 -27.93 14.49
N ASN A 319 4.46 -29.24 14.64
CA ASN A 319 5.17 -30.07 13.67
C ASN A 319 4.22 -31.00 12.90
N PHE A 320 2.90 -30.83 13.03
CA PHE A 320 1.89 -31.67 12.39
C PHE A 320 2.02 -33.17 12.71
N GLY A 321 2.67 -33.52 13.83
CA GLY A 321 2.98 -34.90 14.22
C GLY A 321 4.23 -35.49 13.54
N ILE A 322 4.99 -34.70 12.79
CA ILE A 322 6.14 -35.14 12.01
C ILE A 322 7.43 -34.86 12.80
N LYS A 323 8.11 -35.94 13.21
CA LYS A 323 9.28 -35.88 14.11
C LYS A 323 10.49 -35.11 13.55
N LYS A 324 10.63 -35.02 12.23
CA LYS A 324 11.70 -34.31 11.52
C LYS A 324 11.14 -33.29 10.52
N TYR A 325 10.19 -32.47 10.96
CA TYR A 325 9.59 -31.45 10.11
C TYR A 325 10.53 -30.26 9.90
N VAL A 326 10.93 -30.04 8.64
CA VAL A 326 11.82 -28.93 8.25
C VAL A 326 11.17 -27.56 8.54
N GLY A 327 9.85 -27.45 8.44
CA GLY A 327 9.09 -26.21 8.61
C GLY A 327 8.94 -25.68 10.05
N THR A 328 9.43 -26.38 11.08
CA THR A 328 9.41 -25.85 12.46
C THR A 328 10.44 -24.74 12.73
N ARG A 329 11.33 -24.42 11.77
CA ARG A 329 12.45 -23.48 11.96
C ARG A 329 12.52 -22.39 10.89
N SER A 330 11.38 -21.75 10.60
CA SER A 330 11.30 -20.63 9.65
C SER A 330 11.77 -21.06 8.26
N TYR A 331 11.17 -22.15 7.76
CA TYR A 331 11.42 -22.62 6.39
C TYR A 331 10.68 -21.71 5.42
N PRO A 332 11.28 -21.32 4.29
CA PRO A 332 10.64 -20.43 3.34
C PRO A 332 9.46 -21.10 2.66
N GLU A 333 8.42 -20.31 2.47
CA GLU A 333 7.22 -20.67 1.73
C GLU A 333 7.09 -19.76 0.54
N PHE A 334 6.56 -20.29 -0.55
CA PHE A 334 6.57 -19.64 -1.84
C PHE A 334 5.27 -18.86 -2.06
N TYR A 335 5.39 -17.59 -2.39
CA TYR A 335 4.27 -16.71 -2.63
C TYR A 335 4.35 -16.10 -4.03
N PHE A 336 3.19 -15.96 -4.64
CA PHE A 336 3.00 -15.09 -5.80
C PHE A 336 2.08 -13.94 -5.41
N ASN A 337 2.60 -12.72 -5.49
CA ASN A 337 1.93 -11.51 -5.04
C ASN A 337 1.44 -10.69 -6.23
N ILE A 338 0.21 -10.18 -6.11
CA ILE A 338 -0.42 -9.28 -7.06
C ILE A 338 -0.78 -8.00 -6.30
N THR A 339 0.01 -6.95 -6.48
CA THR A 339 -0.28 -5.64 -5.90
C THR A 339 -1.38 -4.94 -6.68
N ILE A 340 -2.44 -4.57 -5.98
CA ILE A 340 -3.63 -3.91 -6.52
C ILE A 340 -3.79 -2.52 -5.88
N GLN A 341 -4.15 -1.53 -6.69
CA GLN A 341 -4.46 -0.18 -6.23
C GLN A 341 -5.90 0.16 -6.54
N ARG A 342 -6.63 0.72 -5.58
CA ARG A 342 -8.02 1.10 -5.79
C ARG A 342 -8.16 2.24 -6.79
N ASN A 343 -9.16 2.16 -7.66
CA ASN A 343 -9.60 3.32 -8.44
C ASN A 343 -10.35 4.29 -7.52
N PHE A 344 -9.71 5.40 -7.16
CA PHE A 344 -10.29 6.37 -6.22
C PHE A 344 -11.50 7.13 -6.78
N LEU A 345 -11.68 7.14 -8.11
CA LEU A 345 -12.73 7.93 -8.77
C LEU A 345 -14.14 7.42 -8.42
N ASP A 346 -14.33 6.11 -8.37
CA ASP A 346 -15.66 5.52 -8.11
C ASP A 346 -16.13 5.82 -6.67
N PRO A 347 -15.30 5.66 -5.62
CA PRO A 347 -15.62 6.10 -4.26
C PRO A 347 -15.79 7.61 -4.13
N PHE A 348 -15.03 8.41 -4.89
CA PHE A 348 -15.16 9.87 -4.89
C PHE A 348 -16.55 10.30 -5.37
N ILE A 349 -17.03 9.73 -6.48
CA ILE A 349 -18.34 10.07 -7.04
C ILE A 349 -19.48 9.53 -6.16
N SER A 350 -19.35 8.30 -5.65
CA SER A 350 -20.42 7.65 -4.88
C SER A 350 -20.56 8.17 -3.45
N VAL A 351 -19.48 8.68 -2.84
CA VAL A 351 -19.48 9.12 -1.43
C VAL A 351 -19.21 10.60 -1.26
N ILE A 352 -18.08 11.10 -1.78
CA ILE A 352 -17.63 12.48 -1.49
C ILE A 352 -18.56 13.50 -2.14
N LEU A 353 -19.00 13.27 -3.37
CA LEU A 353 -19.86 14.22 -4.10
C LEU A 353 -21.23 14.43 -3.42
N PRO A 354 -21.99 13.38 -3.02
CA PRO A 354 -23.22 13.57 -2.23
C PRO A 354 -23.01 14.33 -0.93
N LEU A 355 -21.93 14.02 -0.18
CA LEU A 355 -21.63 14.70 1.09
C LEU A 355 -21.27 16.18 0.86
N LEU A 356 -20.59 16.51 -0.23
CA LEU A 356 -20.33 17.89 -0.62
C LEU A 356 -21.64 18.65 -0.89
N VAL A 357 -22.58 18.04 -1.60
CA VAL A 357 -23.91 18.63 -1.85
C VAL A 357 -24.64 18.89 -0.53
N VAL A 358 -24.63 17.91 0.39
CA VAL A 358 -25.22 18.08 1.73
C VAL A 358 -24.54 19.23 2.49
N ALA A 359 -23.21 19.31 2.48
CA ALA A 359 -22.47 20.39 3.11
C ALA A 359 -22.85 21.77 2.55
N ILE A 360 -23.08 21.89 1.24
CA ILE A 360 -23.54 23.13 0.61
C ILE A 360 -24.97 23.46 1.05
N LEU A 361 -25.88 22.48 1.07
CA LEU A 361 -27.27 22.68 1.49
C LEU A 361 -27.37 23.13 2.96
N VAL A 362 -26.60 22.51 3.85
CA VAL A 362 -26.55 22.93 5.27
C VAL A 362 -25.98 24.33 5.41
N PHE A 363 -24.97 24.68 4.61
CA PHE A 363 -24.44 26.05 4.59
C PHE A 363 -25.49 27.06 4.14
N ILE A 364 -26.30 26.74 3.12
CA ILE A 364 -27.42 27.59 2.68
C ILE A 364 -28.43 27.76 3.81
N LEU A 365 -28.79 26.70 4.53
CA LEU A 365 -29.66 26.79 5.72
C LEU A 365 -29.03 27.64 6.83
N LEU A 366 -27.71 27.57 7.02
CA LEU A 366 -27.01 28.43 7.99
C LEU A 366 -27.04 29.91 7.56
N LEU A 367 -27.01 30.21 6.26
CA LEU A 367 -27.08 31.59 5.77
C LEU A 367 -28.43 32.26 6.06
N THR A 368 -29.53 31.49 6.11
CA THR A 368 -30.85 32.01 6.48
C THR A 368 -30.97 32.37 7.97
N CYS A 369 -30.07 31.84 8.82
CA CYS A 369 -30.01 32.19 10.24
C CYS A 369 -29.64 33.66 10.44
N SER A 370 -30.48 34.45 11.10
CA SER A 370 -30.22 35.87 11.35
C SER A 370 -30.58 36.27 12.79
N CYS A 371 -29.79 37.14 13.41
CA CYS A 371 -30.11 37.76 14.70
C CYS A 371 -30.92 39.07 14.56
N ASN A 372 -31.08 39.57 13.33
CA ASN A 372 -31.84 40.78 13.01
C ASN A 372 -33.28 40.42 12.61
N ASP A 373 -34.26 41.00 13.30
CA ASP A 373 -35.69 40.72 13.09
C ASP A 373 -36.16 41.06 11.67
N SER A 374 -35.60 42.11 11.04
CA SER A 374 -35.91 42.49 9.66
C SER A 374 -35.44 41.49 8.59
N ASP A 375 -34.37 40.76 8.89
CA ASP A 375 -33.79 39.77 7.97
C ASP A 375 -34.41 38.39 8.20
N LEU A 376 -34.88 38.12 9.43
CA LEU A 376 -35.63 36.92 9.80
C LEU A 376 -36.92 36.79 8.99
N GLU A 377 -37.69 37.88 8.86
CA GLU A 377 -38.93 37.89 8.07
C GLU A 377 -38.67 37.75 6.57
N LYS A 378 -37.65 38.41 6.03
CA LYS A 378 -37.31 38.37 4.58
C LYS A 378 -36.84 36.99 4.12
N LEU A 379 -36.11 36.28 4.99
CA LEU A 379 -35.53 34.97 4.67
C LEU A 379 -36.45 33.81 5.10
N GLY A 380 -37.61 34.10 5.70
CA GLY A 380 -38.56 33.08 6.16
C GLY A 380 -37.96 32.15 7.22
N PHE A 381 -37.05 32.66 8.06
CA PHE A 381 -36.35 31.84 9.03
C PHE A 381 -37.30 31.29 10.09
N SER A 382 -37.18 29.98 10.35
CA SER A 382 -37.75 29.31 11.51
C SER A 382 -36.79 28.25 11.98
N ALA A 383 -36.44 28.23 13.28
CA ALA A 383 -35.61 27.18 13.85
C ALA A 383 -36.21 25.78 13.62
N GLY A 384 -37.55 25.66 13.64
CA GLY A 384 -38.23 24.40 13.31
C GLY A 384 -38.04 23.97 11.86
N ALA A 385 -38.03 24.92 10.91
CA ALA A 385 -37.78 24.62 9.50
C ALA A 385 -36.33 24.17 9.26
N ILE A 386 -35.35 24.79 9.93
CA ILE A 386 -33.95 24.38 9.84
C ILE A 386 -33.75 23.01 10.46
N LEU A 387 -34.32 22.76 11.65
CA LEU A 387 -34.22 21.46 12.32
C LEU A 387 -34.86 20.36 11.48
N SER A 388 -36.00 20.63 10.84
CA SER A 388 -36.63 19.70 9.90
C SER A 388 -35.77 19.45 8.65
N GLY A 389 -35.14 20.49 8.10
CA GLY A 389 -34.23 20.35 6.96
C GLY A 389 -32.99 19.53 7.29
N ILE A 390 -32.37 19.78 8.45
CA ILE A 390 -31.24 19.00 8.97
C ILE A 390 -31.63 17.56 9.25
N ALA A 391 -32.80 17.32 9.85
CA ALA A 391 -33.29 15.97 10.10
C ALA A 391 -33.47 15.18 8.79
N ALA A 392 -34.02 15.80 7.74
CA ALA A 392 -34.16 15.17 6.43
C ALA A 392 -32.79 14.82 5.81
N LEU A 393 -31.83 15.75 5.83
CA LEU A 393 -30.48 15.51 5.32
C LEU A 393 -29.72 14.45 6.14
N PHE A 394 -29.93 14.41 7.45
CA PHE A 394 -29.33 13.42 8.35
C PHE A 394 -29.72 11.99 7.99
N PHE A 395 -31.00 11.74 7.69
CA PHE A 395 -31.44 10.42 7.22
C PHE A 395 -30.74 10.00 5.93
N VAL A 396 -30.59 10.91 4.96
CA VAL A 396 -29.88 10.64 3.70
C VAL A 396 -28.42 10.25 3.97
N VAL A 397 -27.74 10.99 4.84
CA VAL A 397 -26.32 10.76 5.18
C VAL A 397 -26.12 9.43 5.94
N ILE A 398 -27.01 9.08 6.87
CA ILE A 398 -26.93 7.78 7.57
C ILE A 398 -27.05 6.62 6.59
N ILE A 399 -28.02 6.69 5.66
CA ILE A 399 -28.22 5.62 4.68
C ILE A 399 -26.96 5.45 3.82
N ALA A 400 -26.36 6.56 3.37
CA ALA A 400 -25.11 6.54 2.63
C ALA A 400 -23.95 5.94 3.45
N GLN A 401 -23.85 6.24 4.75
CA GLN A 401 -22.82 5.65 5.61
C GLN A 401 -23.00 4.14 5.78
N ILE A 402 -24.24 3.70 6.00
CA ILE A 402 -24.56 2.26 6.13
C ILE A 402 -24.20 1.52 4.86
N ASP A 403 -24.49 2.10 3.69
CA ASP A 403 -24.15 1.50 2.40
C ASP A 403 -22.62 1.37 2.22
N LEU A 404 -21.86 2.44 2.53
CA LEU A 404 -20.40 2.40 2.51
C LEU A 404 -19.85 1.29 3.41
N ARG A 405 -20.34 1.19 4.65
CA ARG A 405 -19.86 0.21 5.63
C ARG A 405 -20.26 -1.22 5.31
N LYS A 406 -21.35 -1.45 4.58
CA LYS A 406 -21.70 -2.81 4.10
C LYS A 406 -20.74 -3.32 3.05
N ASN A 407 -20.21 -2.42 2.21
CA ASN A 407 -19.32 -2.77 1.10
C ASN A 407 -17.85 -2.94 1.54
N LEU A 408 -17.51 -2.57 2.78
CA LEU A 408 -16.16 -2.63 3.33
C LEU A 408 -16.16 -3.53 4.58
N ALA A 409 -15.48 -4.67 4.55
CA ALA A 409 -15.25 -5.50 5.74
C ALA A 409 -14.15 -4.94 6.66
N ALA A 410 -14.10 -3.62 6.84
CA ALA A 410 -13.17 -2.98 7.76
C ALA A 410 -13.79 -2.91 9.16
N GLU A 411 -13.22 -3.64 10.12
CA GLU A 411 -13.66 -3.61 11.53
C GLU A 411 -13.33 -2.28 12.23
N GLN A 412 -12.33 -1.56 11.73
CA GLN A 412 -11.82 -0.32 12.32
C GLN A 412 -12.48 0.93 11.72
N ILE A 413 -12.17 2.10 12.29
CA ILE A 413 -12.58 3.41 11.73
C ILE A 413 -11.76 3.65 10.46
N ILE A 414 -12.44 3.87 9.34
CA ILE A 414 -11.82 4.14 8.04
C ILE A 414 -11.70 5.64 7.82
N TYR A 415 -10.75 6.07 7.00
CA TYR A 415 -10.56 7.47 6.64
C TYR A 415 -11.87 8.14 6.16
N MET A 416 -12.67 7.43 5.37
CA MET A 416 -13.95 7.94 4.86
C MET A 416 -15.02 8.19 5.94
N ASP A 417 -14.97 7.54 7.10
CA ASP A 417 -15.94 7.82 8.17
C ASP A 417 -15.83 9.25 8.68
N PHE A 418 -14.64 9.86 8.61
CA PHE A 418 -14.44 11.23 9.06
C PHE A 418 -15.28 12.23 8.26
N TYR A 419 -15.55 11.97 6.98
CA TYR A 419 -16.46 12.81 6.20
C TYR A 419 -17.88 12.79 6.80
N TYR A 420 -18.36 11.62 7.20
CA TYR A 420 -19.67 11.47 7.86
C TYR A 420 -19.67 12.11 9.25
N PHE A 421 -18.65 11.85 10.07
CA PHE A 421 -18.53 12.42 11.43
C PHE A 421 -18.49 13.95 11.42
N ILE A 422 -17.80 14.55 10.43
CA ILE A 422 -17.76 16.00 10.25
C ILE A 422 -19.15 16.53 9.90
N ILE A 423 -19.87 15.89 8.97
CA ILE A 423 -21.22 16.31 8.58
C ILE A 423 -22.20 16.18 9.76
N TYR A 424 -22.12 15.12 10.56
CA TYR A 424 -22.93 14.98 11.78
C TYR A 424 -22.65 16.07 12.80
N THR A 425 -21.37 16.40 12.99
CA THR A 425 -20.96 17.49 13.89
C THR A 425 -21.49 18.83 13.38
N VAL A 426 -21.43 19.06 12.07
CA VAL A 426 -21.97 20.26 11.42
C VAL A 426 -23.49 20.34 11.59
N PHE A 427 -24.23 19.25 11.42
CA PHE A 427 -25.67 19.22 11.68
C PHE A 427 -26.01 19.65 13.11
N LEU A 428 -25.25 19.16 14.09
CA LEU A 428 -25.41 19.53 15.49
C LEU A 428 -25.13 21.02 15.70
N ILE A 429 -23.98 21.51 15.23
CA ILE A 429 -23.58 22.93 15.37
C ILE A 429 -24.63 23.85 14.77
N VAL A 430 -25.12 23.57 13.56
CA VAL A 430 -26.12 24.42 12.89
C VAL A 430 -27.48 24.35 13.59
N SER A 431 -27.87 23.17 14.09
CA SER A 431 -29.10 23.00 14.86
C SER A 431 -29.09 23.81 16.15
N VAL A 432 -28.02 23.67 16.95
CA VAL A 432 -27.80 24.42 18.19
C VAL A 432 -27.76 25.92 17.91
N ASN A 433 -27.05 26.34 16.87
CA ASN A 433 -27.00 27.73 16.44
C ASN A 433 -28.41 28.28 16.14
N SER A 434 -29.26 27.54 15.42
CA SER A 434 -30.62 28.01 15.12
C SER A 434 -31.49 28.17 16.38
N LEU A 435 -31.36 27.26 17.34
CA LEU A 435 -32.10 27.31 18.60
C LEU A 435 -31.63 28.48 19.49
N MET A 436 -30.31 28.70 19.57
CA MET A 436 -29.75 29.80 20.36
C MET A 436 -30.14 31.18 19.81
N ILE A 437 -30.33 31.31 18.49
CA ILE A 437 -30.82 32.56 17.88
C ILE A 437 -32.28 32.85 18.29
N CYS A 438 -33.10 31.82 18.47
CA CYS A 438 -34.49 31.95 18.94
C CYS A 438 -34.60 32.08 20.47
N TRP A 439 -33.51 31.96 21.22
CA TRP A 439 -33.54 32.03 22.68
C TRP A 439 -33.78 33.48 23.15
N PRO A 440 -34.56 33.70 24.23
CA PRO A 440 -34.87 35.05 24.72
C PRO A 440 -33.65 35.89 25.14
N GLU A 441 -32.59 35.25 25.65
CA GLU A 441 -31.31 35.90 25.96
C GLU A 441 -30.37 35.79 24.76
N LYS A 442 -30.13 36.92 24.08
CA LYS A 442 -29.19 36.97 22.95
C LYS A 442 -27.76 37.02 23.47
N PHE A 443 -26.94 36.04 23.07
CA PHE A 443 -25.50 36.05 23.34
C PHE A 443 -24.77 37.00 22.39
N ASP A 444 -24.07 38.01 22.93
CA ASP A 444 -23.37 39.05 22.14
C ASP A 444 -22.33 38.48 21.15
N LEU A 445 -21.66 37.39 21.53
CA LEU A 445 -20.68 36.72 20.66
C LEU A 445 -21.35 36.02 19.48
N LEU A 446 -22.51 35.39 19.70
CA LEU A 446 -23.26 34.67 18.68
C LEU A 446 -23.93 35.64 17.70
N CYS A 447 -24.51 36.72 18.21
CA CYS A 447 -25.16 37.74 17.39
C CYS A 447 -24.21 38.79 16.82
N TYR A 448 -22.89 38.64 17.02
CA TYR A 448 -21.90 39.53 16.43
C TYR A 448 -22.06 39.61 14.91
N LYS A 449 -22.43 40.81 14.44
CA LYS A 449 -22.61 41.16 13.01
C LYS A 449 -23.48 40.16 12.25
N ASN A 450 -24.60 39.76 12.85
CA ASN A 450 -25.59 38.87 12.28
C ASN A 450 -25.09 37.43 12.05
N ASN A 451 -24.64 36.79 13.14
CA ASN A 451 -24.11 35.42 13.15
C ASN A 451 -22.91 35.22 12.21
N LEU A 452 -22.06 36.25 12.08
CA LEU A 452 -20.94 36.23 11.14
C LEU A 452 -19.92 35.17 11.49
N LEU A 453 -19.65 34.98 12.80
CA LEU A 453 -18.62 34.05 13.26
C LEU A 453 -18.95 32.61 12.87
N VAL A 454 -20.15 32.12 13.19
CA VAL A 454 -20.56 30.74 12.86
C VAL A 454 -20.64 30.53 11.35
N LYS A 455 -21.21 31.49 10.61
CA LYS A 455 -21.27 31.45 9.13
C LYS A 455 -19.87 31.37 8.50
N SER A 456 -18.93 32.18 8.98
CA SER A 456 -17.57 32.21 8.43
C SER A 456 -16.71 31.02 8.86
N ALA A 457 -16.94 30.46 10.05
CA ALA A 457 -16.20 29.33 10.59
C ALA A 457 -16.60 27.97 9.98
N TYR A 458 -17.78 27.90 9.34
CA TYR A 458 -18.34 26.68 8.75
C TYR A 458 -17.36 25.92 7.85
N TRP A 459 -16.88 26.57 6.79
CA TRP A 459 -15.99 25.95 5.81
C TRP A 459 -14.59 25.66 6.37
N PRO A 460 -13.93 26.59 7.09
CA PRO A 460 -12.67 26.30 7.79
C PRO A 460 -12.74 25.08 8.70
N PHE A 461 -13.82 24.93 9.48
CA PHE A 461 -13.98 23.80 10.40
C PHE A 461 -13.99 22.46 9.64
N ILE A 462 -14.78 22.36 8.57
CA ILE A 462 -14.84 21.16 7.73
C ILE A 462 -13.46 20.86 7.13
N THR A 463 -12.85 21.85 6.47
CA THR A 463 -11.57 21.65 5.77
C THR A 463 -10.39 21.40 6.71
N LEU A 464 -10.39 22.00 7.90
CA LEU A 464 -9.34 21.79 8.90
C LEU A 464 -9.43 20.38 9.49
N THR A 465 -10.64 19.93 9.82
CA THR A 465 -10.84 18.59 10.39
C THR A 465 -10.47 17.51 9.36
N LEU A 466 -10.84 17.71 8.08
CA LEU A 466 -10.41 16.82 6.99
C LEU A 466 -8.89 16.82 6.80
N PHE A 467 -8.25 17.99 6.87
CA PHE A 467 -6.79 18.09 6.75
C PHE A 467 -6.07 17.36 7.89
N ILE A 468 -6.53 17.51 9.13
CA ILE A 468 -5.98 16.80 10.30
C ILE A 468 -6.19 15.28 10.16
N ALA A 469 -7.39 14.84 9.76
CA ALA A 469 -7.66 13.43 9.53
C ALA A 469 -6.77 12.84 8.42
N SER A 470 -6.53 13.60 7.35
CA SER A 470 -5.64 13.21 6.26
C SER A 470 -4.20 13.03 6.72
N ILE A 471 -3.71 13.93 7.58
CA ILE A 471 -2.38 13.80 8.18
C ILE A 471 -2.30 12.53 9.02
N TYR A 472 -3.32 12.24 9.84
CA TYR A 472 -3.31 11.06 10.70
C TYR A 472 -3.30 9.73 9.93
N TYR A 473 -4.09 9.59 8.85
CA TYR A 473 -4.19 8.34 8.09
C TYR A 473 -3.08 8.15 7.03
N PHE A 474 -2.58 9.23 6.46
CA PHE A 474 -1.54 9.18 5.41
C PHE A 474 -0.14 9.47 5.93
N HIS A 475 0.01 9.61 7.25
CA HIS A 475 1.32 9.55 7.87
C HIS A 475 2.00 8.21 7.48
N PRO A 476 3.22 8.24 6.90
CA PRO A 476 3.89 7.03 6.43
C PRO A 476 4.21 6.06 7.57
#